data_AF-A0A2S6XHH0-F1
#
_entry.id   AF-A0A2S6XHH0-F1
#
_cell.length_a   1.000
_cell.length_b   1.000
_cell.length_c   1.000
_cell.angle_alpha   90.00
_cell.angle_beta   90.00
_cell.angle_gamma   90.00
#
_symmetry.space_group_name_H-M   'P 1'
#
loop_
_entity.id
_entity.type
_entity.pdbx_description
1 polymer ?
#
loop_
_entity_poly.entity_id
_entity_poly.type
_entity_poly.pdbx_seq_one_letter_code
_entity_poly.pdbx_strand_id
1 'polypeptide(L)'
;MRIWHALWVQRIDTKIAALRQRQLEEEHGRRNRPTPPEWTVELGIGASRPPLQVHAGDCHTAGTRRRPVDREEARRLLTAGLKACTHCQPDIQLHIDSSRSEVRHGRALRTHLRTSRPLSVVIGWDWS
;
A
#
# COMPACT_ATOMS: atom_id res chain seq x y z
N MET A 1 -13.83 40.02 41.76
CA MET A 1 -13.24 40.14 40.41
C MET A 1 -11.89 39.41 40.22
N ARG A 2 -11.02 39.24 41.24
CA ARG A 2 -9.67 38.64 41.06
C ARG A 2 -9.67 37.13 40.73
N ILE A 3 -10.60 36.35 41.28
CA ILE A 3 -10.64 34.88 41.10
C ILE A 3 -10.90 34.48 39.63
N TRP A 4 -11.82 35.17 38.96
CA TRP A 4 -12.13 34.90 37.55
C TRP A 4 -10.96 35.18 36.60
N HIS A 5 -10.16 36.21 36.88
CA HIS A 5 -8.96 36.52 36.11
C HIS A 5 -7.92 35.40 36.23
N ALA A 6 -7.69 34.89 37.45
CA ALA A 6 -6.76 33.80 37.68
C ALA A 6 -7.14 32.52 36.92
N LEU A 7 -8.43 32.16 36.92
CA LEU A 7 -8.93 30.99 36.17
C LEU A 7 -8.76 31.13 34.65
N TRP A 8 -8.95 32.35 34.14
CA TRP A 8 -8.79 32.61 32.70
C TRP A 8 -7.32 32.54 32.26
N VAL A 9 -6.41 33.14 33.04
CA VAL A 9 -4.96 33.04 32.80
C VAL A 9 -4.51 31.59 32.85
N GLN A 10 -4.92 30.82 33.87
CA GLN A 10 -4.57 29.40 33.98
C GLN A 10 -5.04 28.59 32.76
N ARG A 11 -6.25 28.88 32.23
CA ARG A 11 -6.76 28.23 31.03
C ARG A 11 -5.91 28.56 29.79
N ILE A 12 -5.47 29.81 29.65
CA ILE A 12 -4.56 30.21 28.57
C ILE A 12 -3.22 29.50 28.70
N ASP A 13 -2.62 29.51 29.88
CA ASP A 13 -1.32 28.86 30.11
C ASP A 13 -1.38 27.37 29.81
N THR A 14 -2.48 26.71 30.20
CA THR A 14 -2.74 25.30 29.87
C THR A 14 -2.80 25.08 28.36
N LYS A 15 -3.47 25.98 27.63
CA LYS A 15 -3.56 25.90 26.17
C LYS A 15 -2.20 26.14 25.50
N ILE A 16 -1.43 27.11 25.99
CA ILE A 16 -0.07 27.41 25.51
C ILE A 16 0.83 26.20 25.74
N ALA A 17 0.80 25.60 26.93
CA ALA A 17 1.60 24.41 27.24
C ALA A 17 1.25 23.24 26.31
N ALA A 18 -0.04 22.98 26.09
CA ALA A 18 -0.48 21.92 25.18
C ALA A 18 -0.05 22.16 23.72
N LEU A 19 -0.02 23.42 23.26
CA LEU A 19 0.45 23.76 21.92
C LEU A 19 1.97 23.60 21.79
N ARG A 20 2.72 24.06 22.79
CA ARG A 20 4.19 23.88 22.85
C ARG A 20 4.56 22.41 22.83
N GLN A 21 3.83 21.57 23.56
CA GLN A 21 4.04 20.12 23.58
C GLN A 21 3.88 19.50 22.19
N ARG A 22 2.80 19.84 21.47
CA ARG A 22 2.59 19.35 20.09
C ARG A 22 3.70 19.79 19.14
N GLN A 23 4.14 21.04 19.25
CA GLN A 23 5.24 21.56 18.42
C GLN A 23 6.53 20.78 18.66
N LEU A 24 6.86 20.49 19.93
CA LEU A 24 8.01 19.66 20.28
C LEU A 24 7.88 18.23 19.74
N GLU A 25 6.70 17.63 19.83
CA GLU A 25 6.41 16.30 19.26
C GLU A 25 6.54 16.28 17.73
N GLU A 26 6.06 17.31 17.04
CA GLU A 26 6.18 17.46 15.59
C GLU A 26 7.63 17.69 15.15
N GLU A 27 8.39 18.52 15.87
CA GLU A 27 9.82 18.73 15.63
C GLU A 27 10.62 17.46 15.89
N HIS A 28 10.35 16.78 17.00
CA HIS A 28 10.96 15.50 17.33
C HIS A 28 10.63 14.47 16.26
N GLY A 29 9.36 14.37 15.85
CA GLY A 29 8.91 13.49 14.79
C GLY A 29 9.54 13.80 13.43
N ARG A 30 9.81 15.07 13.12
CA ARG A 30 10.53 15.46 11.89
C ARG A 30 12.02 15.08 11.97
N ARG A 31 12.68 15.34 13.09
CA ARG A 31 14.11 15.03 13.29
C ARG A 31 14.39 13.53 13.33
N ASN A 32 13.50 12.77 13.96
CA ASN A 32 13.66 11.33 14.15
C ASN A 32 12.94 10.49 13.09
N ARG A 33 12.34 11.12 12.06
CA ARG A 33 11.73 10.36 10.96
C ARG A 33 12.83 9.58 10.25
N PRO A 34 12.70 8.25 10.10
CA PRO A 34 13.65 7.50 9.31
C PRO A 34 13.64 8.02 7.88
N THR A 35 14.81 8.03 7.24
CA THR A 35 14.93 8.35 5.82
C THR A 35 13.93 7.50 5.04
N PRO A 36 13.07 8.11 4.19
CA PRO A 36 12.18 7.35 3.34
C PRO A 36 12.98 6.30 2.54
N PRO A 37 12.45 5.08 2.36
CA PRO A 37 13.11 4.10 1.51
C PRO A 37 13.24 4.64 0.09
N GLU A 38 14.30 4.30 -0.65
CA GLU A 38 14.44 4.71 -2.06
C GLU A 38 13.37 4.03 -2.93
N TRP A 39 12.96 2.80 -2.57
CA TRP A 39 12.03 1.99 -3.34
C TRP A 39 10.95 1.37 -2.45
N THR A 40 9.75 1.22 -3.01
CA THR A 40 8.64 0.55 -2.36
C THR A 40 7.89 -0.38 -3.31
N VAL A 41 7.27 -1.40 -2.75
CA VAL A 41 6.38 -2.30 -3.48
C VAL A 41 4.98 -2.17 -2.93
N GLU A 42 4.05 -1.82 -3.80
CA GLU A 42 2.63 -1.77 -3.50
C GLU A 42 2.05 -3.18 -3.43
N LEU A 43 1.20 -3.40 -2.43
CA LEU A 43 0.63 -4.69 -2.09
C LEU A 43 -0.87 -4.68 -2.34
N GLY A 44 -1.36 -5.77 -2.90
CA GLY A 44 -2.76 -6.00 -3.17
C GLY A 44 -3.57 -6.33 -1.92
N ILE A 45 -4.85 -6.57 -2.15
CA ILE A 45 -5.82 -6.95 -1.13
C ILE A 45 -5.76 -8.46 -0.91
N GLY A 46 -6.08 -8.91 0.30
CA GLY A 46 -6.16 -10.33 0.66
C GLY A 46 -5.06 -10.76 1.64
N ALA A 47 -5.17 -12.00 2.14
CA ALA A 47 -4.27 -12.53 3.15
C ALA A 47 -2.81 -12.65 2.66
N SER A 48 -2.62 -12.99 1.38
CA SER A 48 -1.29 -13.11 0.77
C SER A 48 -0.64 -11.78 0.40
N ARG A 49 -1.41 -10.67 0.42
CA ARG A 49 -0.96 -9.31 0.06
C ARG A 49 0.00 -9.31 -1.14
N PRO A 50 -0.43 -9.81 -2.32
CA PRO A 50 0.48 -10.03 -3.43
C PRO A 50 1.11 -8.71 -3.90
N PRO A 51 2.37 -8.70 -4.33
CA PRO A 51 2.99 -7.51 -4.89
C PRO A 51 2.29 -7.12 -6.20
N LEU A 52 2.02 -5.83 -6.38
CA LEU A 52 1.30 -5.30 -7.54
C LEU A 52 2.18 -4.43 -8.43
N GLN A 53 2.93 -3.50 -7.83
CA GLN A 53 3.66 -2.49 -8.56
C GLN A 53 4.86 -1.98 -7.76
N VAL A 54 5.98 -1.75 -8.44
CA VAL A 54 7.17 -1.09 -7.86
C VAL A 54 7.03 0.42 -8.03
N HIS A 55 7.45 1.17 -7.02
CA HIS A 55 7.45 2.63 -6.98
C HIS A 55 8.78 3.15 -6.40
N ALA A 56 9.18 4.36 -6.79
CA ALA A 56 10.10 5.17 -5.99
C ALA A 56 9.44 5.49 -4.64
N GLY A 57 10.23 5.64 -3.57
CA GLY A 57 9.71 5.77 -2.22
C GLY A 57 8.97 7.08 -1.93
N ASP A 58 9.19 8.10 -2.74
CA ASP A 58 8.52 9.40 -2.71
C ASP A 58 7.37 9.51 -3.73
N CYS A 59 7.01 8.40 -4.40
CA CYS A 59 5.93 8.39 -5.40
C CYS A 59 4.57 8.74 -4.76
N HIS A 60 4.02 9.87 -5.17
CA HIS A 60 2.74 10.39 -4.66
C HIS A 60 1.53 9.53 -5.03
N THR A 61 1.62 8.71 -6.09
CA THR A 61 0.55 7.80 -6.51
C THR A 61 0.65 6.42 -5.85
N ALA A 62 1.70 6.14 -5.07
CA ALA A 62 1.87 4.85 -4.43
C ALA A 62 0.77 4.62 -3.40
N GLY A 63 0.11 3.46 -3.49
CA GLY A 63 -0.91 3.06 -2.54
C GLY A 63 -0.41 3.05 -1.09
N THR A 64 -1.32 3.19 -0.13
CA THR A 64 -0.99 3.17 1.31
C THR A 64 -0.48 1.81 1.77
N ARG A 65 -0.88 0.72 1.11
CA ARG A 65 -0.42 -0.65 1.38
C ARG A 65 0.87 -0.90 0.61
N ARG A 66 1.98 -0.45 1.18
CA ARG A 66 3.31 -0.62 0.58
C ARG A 66 4.32 -1.08 1.62
N ARG A 67 5.36 -1.76 1.15
CA ARG A 67 6.53 -2.09 1.97
C ARG A 67 7.80 -1.49 1.36
N PRO A 68 8.77 -1.08 2.19
CA PRO A 68 10.09 -0.72 1.70
C PRO A 68 10.76 -1.94 1.08
N VAL A 69 11.52 -1.70 0.02
CA VAL A 69 12.43 -2.69 -0.57
C VAL A 69 13.77 -2.02 -0.85
N ASP A 70 14.84 -2.80 -0.84
CA ASP A 70 16.12 -2.30 -1.32
C ASP A 70 16.14 -2.23 -2.86
N ARG A 71 17.18 -1.57 -3.38
CA ARG A 71 17.38 -1.39 -4.81
C ARG A 71 17.45 -2.71 -5.58
N GLU A 72 18.09 -3.73 -5.01
CA GLU A 72 18.30 -5.00 -5.70
C GLU A 72 17.02 -5.84 -5.73
N GLU A 73 16.22 -5.82 -4.66
CA GLU A 73 14.90 -6.41 -4.63
C GLU A 73 13.95 -5.73 -5.62
N ALA A 74 13.96 -4.40 -5.71
CA ALA A 74 13.20 -3.67 -6.73
C ALA A 74 13.59 -4.13 -8.14
N ARG A 75 14.90 -4.27 -8.41
CA ARG A 75 15.41 -4.78 -9.69
C ARG A 75 14.94 -6.19 -9.99
N ARG A 76 15.04 -7.10 -9.02
CA ARG A 76 14.57 -8.48 -9.15
C ARG A 76 13.08 -8.55 -9.46
N LEU A 77 12.26 -7.76 -8.78
CA LEU A 77 10.81 -7.75 -8.99
C LEU A 77 10.43 -7.25 -10.38
N LEU A 78 11.05 -6.17 -10.84
CA LEU A 78 10.82 -5.63 -12.19
C LEU A 78 11.28 -6.63 -13.27
N THR A 79 12.45 -7.26 -13.07
CA THR A 79 12.96 -8.29 -13.99
C THR A 79 12.08 -9.54 -14.00
N ALA A 80 11.44 -9.88 -12.87
CA ALA A 80 10.47 -10.95 -12.76
C ALA A 80 9.10 -10.62 -13.42
N GLY A 81 8.95 -9.41 -13.97
CA GLY A 81 7.75 -8.97 -14.69
C GLY A 81 6.70 -8.27 -13.82
N LEU A 82 7.05 -7.86 -12.60
CA LEU A 82 6.18 -7.00 -11.81
C LEU A 82 6.09 -5.62 -12.46
N LYS A 83 4.90 -5.00 -12.41
CA LYS A 83 4.64 -3.73 -13.08
C LYS A 83 5.48 -2.60 -12.47
N ALA A 84 6.07 -1.75 -13.31
CA ALA A 84 6.63 -0.47 -12.91
C ALA A 84 5.52 0.59 -12.79
N CYS A 85 5.62 1.50 -11.83
CA CYS A 85 4.76 2.68 -11.78
C CYS A 85 5.05 3.62 -12.94
N THR A 86 4.02 4.01 -13.69
CA THR A 86 4.15 4.92 -14.84
C THR A 86 4.44 6.36 -14.42
N HIS A 87 4.16 6.75 -13.17
CA HIS A 87 4.38 8.11 -12.67
C HIS A 87 5.82 8.35 -12.19
N CYS A 88 6.43 7.38 -11.50
CA CYS A 88 7.81 7.51 -11.05
C CYS A 88 8.82 6.72 -11.91
N GLN A 89 8.36 5.85 -12.83
CA GLN A 89 9.19 5.11 -13.80
C GLN A 89 10.42 4.44 -13.17
N PRO A 90 10.22 3.56 -12.17
CA PRO A 90 11.33 2.92 -11.45
C PRO A 90 12.16 2.00 -12.34
N ASP A 91 11.58 1.43 -13.40
CA ASP A 91 12.30 0.66 -14.42
C ASP A 91 13.32 1.50 -15.16
N ILE A 92 12.98 2.74 -15.54
CA ILE A 92 13.91 3.67 -16.17
C ILE A 92 15.00 4.10 -15.19
N GLN A 93 14.62 4.48 -13.96
CA GLN A 93 15.58 4.90 -12.93
C GLN A 93 16.54 3.77 -12.53
N LEU A 94 16.09 2.52 -12.59
CA LEU A 94 16.90 1.35 -12.32
C LEU A 94 17.56 0.78 -13.58
N HIS A 95 17.38 1.41 -14.75
CA HIS A 95 17.93 0.95 -16.02
C HIS A 95 17.58 -0.52 -16.34
N ILE A 96 16.30 -0.85 -16.20
CA ILE A 96 15.73 -2.16 -16.52
C ILE A 96 14.92 -2.01 -17.79
N ASP A 97 15.25 -2.83 -18.79
CA ASP A 97 14.51 -2.85 -20.06
C ASP A 97 13.15 -3.53 -19.86
N SER A 98 12.08 -2.74 -19.81
CA SER A 98 10.70 -3.19 -19.55
C SER A 98 9.99 -3.77 -20.79
N SER A 99 10.67 -3.85 -21.94
CA SER A 99 10.11 -4.35 -23.20
C SER A 99 9.64 -5.81 -23.21
N ARG A 100 9.82 -6.56 -22.09
CA ARG A 100 9.44 -7.98 -21.97
C ARG A 100 8.30 -8.29 -20.99
N SER A 101 7.79 -7.32 -20.22
CA SER A 101 6.87 -7.59 -19.09
C SER A 101 5.37 -7.57 -19.40
N GLU A 102 4.94 -7.20 -20.61
CA GLU A 102 3.52 -6.93 -20.93
C GLU A 102 2.64 -8.20 -21.06
N VAL A 103 3.23 -9.40 -21.04
CA VAL A 103 2.53 -10.63 -21.52
C VAL A 103 1.95 -11.54 -20.41
N ARG A 104 2.19 -11.32 -19.11
CA ARG A 104 1.87 -12.35 -18.08
C ARG A 104 0.72 -12.10 -17.10
N HIS A 105 -0.11 -11.07 -17.31
CA HIS A 105 -1.31 -10.89 -16.47
C HIS A 105 -2.61 -10.97 -17.28
N GLY A 106 -3.23 -12.16 -17.29
CA GLY A 106 -4.67 -12.28 -17.55
C GLY A 106 -5.11 -13.03 -18.81
N ARG A 107 -4.81 -14.33 -18.94
CA ARG A 107 -5.72 -15.26 -19.64
C ARG A 107 -5.75 -16.60 -18.94
N ALA A 108 -6.65 -16.73 -17.97
CA ALA A 108 -7.13 -18.05 -17.56
C ALA A 108 -7.77 -18.69 -18.79
N LEU A 109 -7.11 -19.71 -19.35
CA LEU A 109 -7.72 -20.61 -20.33
C LEU A 109 -8.95 -21.25 -19.67
N ARG A 110 -10.14 -20.77 -20.02
CA ARG A 110 -11.37 -21.54 -19.87
C ARG A 110 -11.26 -22.75 -20.79
N THR A 111 -10.76 -23.87 -20.28
CA THR A 111 -11.06 -25.18 -20.85
C THR A 111 -12.53 -25.47 -20.55
N HIS A 112 -13.41 -25.06 -21.45
CA HIS A 112 -14.75 -25.64 -21.51
C HIS A 112 -14.60 -27.07 -22.05
N LEU A 113 -14.39 -28.03 -21.14
CA LEU A 113 -14.71 -29.43 -21.43
C LEU A 113 -16.23 -29.54 -21.46
N ARG A 114 -16.76 -29.47 -22.67
CA ARG A 114 -18.14 -29.80 -23.03
C ARG A 114 -18.28 -31.31 -22.92
N THR A 115 -18.80 -31.82 -21.81
CA THR A 115 -19.33 -33.19 -21.75
C THR A 115 -20.85 -33.13 -21.64
N SER A 116 -21.47 -33.59 -22.71
CA SER A 116 -22.89 -33.79 -22.90
C SER A 116 -23.38 -35.04 -22.15
N ARG A 117 -24.33 -34.84 -21.21
CA ARG A 117 -25.55 -35.64 -20.84
C ARG A 117 -25.43 -37.17 -20.58
N PRO A 118 -26.42 -37.89 -19.95
CA PRO A 118 -27.76 -37.47 -19.52
C PRO A 118 -28.28 -38.00 -18.13
N LEU A 119 -29.45 -37.46 -17.75
CA LEU A 119 -30.63 -38.04 -17.07
C LEU A 119 -30.58 -38.70 -15.67
N SER A 120 -31.24 -38.00 -14.74
CA SER A 120 -32.22 -38.44 -13.72
C SER A 120 -31.87 -39.48 -12.66
N VAL A 121 -31.87 -39.05 -11.39
CA VAL A 121 -32.49 -39.78 -10.26
C VAL A 121 -33.20 -38.76 -9.35
N VAL A 122 -34.45 -39.09 -9.01
CA VAL A 122 -35.38 -38.36 -8.14
C VAL A 122 -35.32 -38.99 -6.75
N ILE A 123 -35.00 -38.23 -5.69
CA ILE A 123 -35.32 -38.52 -4.28
C ILE A 123 -35.32 -37.14 -3.57
N GLY A 124 -36.41 -36.54 -3.11
CA GLY A 124 -37.39 -37.05 -2.15
C GLY A 124 -36.96 -36.63 -0.75
N TRP A 125 -37.32 -35.43 -0.28
CA TRP A 125 -37.08 -35.00 1.12
C TRP A 125 -38.35 -34.41 1.69
N ASP A 126 -39.03 -35.25 2.47
CA ASP A 126 -40.09 -34.95 3.42
C ASP A 126 -39.47 -34.23 4.63
N TRP A 127 -40.02 -33.08 5.03
CA TRP A 127 -39.60 -32.34 6.24
C TRP A 127 -40.80 -32.26 7.17
N SER A 128 -40.72 -33.02 8.28
CA SER A 128 -41.50 -32.77 9.50
C SER A 128 -40.93 -31.59 10.29
#